data_AF-A0A2H6F5Q7-F1
#
_entry.id   AF-A0A2H6F5Q7-F1
#
_cell.length_a   1.000
_cell.length_b   1.000
_cell.length_c   1.000
_cell.angle_alpha   90.00
_cell.angle_beta   90.00
_cell.angle_gamma   90.00
#
_symmetry.space_group_name_H-M   'P 1'
#
loop_
_entity.id
_entity.type
_entity.pdbx_description
1 polymer ?
#
loop_
_entity_poly.entity_id
_entity_poly.type
_entity_poly.pdbx_seq_one_letter_code
_entity_poly.pdbx_strand_id
1 'polypeptide(L)'
;MPGIRIQKIPYKGWDNCIQITNGIADMIITVDVGPRIIRYGFAGRENEMCEVESTIGLTGGDEWKIYGGHRLWHSPEASPRTYEPDNFPVQWEQIPNGIKTIQDTEPGTGIQKEMEITLSPENPEVNILHRLTNSGPWAIELSVWSISAMAPGGKGPRKNNFTIFGSKFSTINRLICLHCLA
;
A
#
# COMPACT_ATOMS: atom_id res chain seq x y z
N MET A 1 6.76 -7.81 -26.59
CA MET A 1 5.80 -7.30 -25.59
C MET A 1 6.63 -6.75 -24.44
N PRO A 2 6.40 -5.52 -23.95
CA PRO A 2 7.16 -5.04 -22.80
C PRO A 2 6.75 -5.89 -21.59
N GLY A 3 7.73 -6.62 -21.02
CA GLY A 3 7.54 -7.37 -19.80
C GLY A 3 7.46 -6.44 -18.59
N ILE A 4 7.07 -6.99 -17.45
CA ILE A 4 7.09 -6.26 -16.18
C ILE A 4 8.54 -6.02 -15.78
N ARG A 5 8.86 -4.76 -15.50
CA ARG A 5 10.13 -4.32 -14.95
C ARG A 5 9.94 -3.98 -13.48
N ILE A 6 10.81 -4.56 -12.65
CA ILE A 6 10.87 -4.31 -11.22
C ILE A 6 12.27 -3.80 -10.91
N GLN A 7 12.37 -2.66 -10.24
CA GLN A 7 13.66 -2.08 -9.88
C GLN A 7 13.60 -1.26 -8.60
N LYS A 8 14.72 -1.21 -7.90
CA LYS A 8 14.89 -0.34 -6.74
C LYS A 8 15.27 1.07 -7.19
N ILE A 9 14.57 2.07 -6.66
CA ILE A 9 14.80 3.50 -6.94
C ILE A 9 14.64 4.34 -5.66
N PRO A 10 15.31 5.49 -5.55
CA PRO A 10 14.92 6.50 -4.58
C PRO A 10 13.64 7.21 -5.05
N TYR A 11 12.81 7.67 -4.11
CA TYR A 11 11.60 8.42 -4.41
C TYR A 11 11.26 9.40 -3.28
N LYS A 12 11.26 10.70 -3.61
CA LYS A 12 10.78 11.80 -2.76
C LYS A 12 11.24 11.72 -1.29
N GLY A 13 12.52 11.44 -1.07
CA GLY A 13 13.14 11.39 0.26
C GLY A 13 13.29 10.00 0.87
N TRP A 14 12.64 8.97 0.32
CA TRP A 14 12.93 7.58 0.64
C TRP A 14 13.98 7.02 -0.31
N ASP A 15 15.03 6.41 0.24
CA ASP A 15 16.13 5.84 -0.54
C ASP A 15 15.78 4.45 -1.07
N ASN A 16 14.87 3.75 -0.39
CA ASN A 16 14.50 2.38 -0.73
C ASN A 16 13.03 2.32 -1.13
N CYS A 17 12.78 2.52 -2.43
CA CYS A 17 11.50 2.23 -3.04
C CYS A 17 11.64 1.19 -4.15
N ILE A 18 10.56 0.44 -4.41
CA ILE A 18 10.46 -0.51 -5.52
C ILE A 18 9.48 0.04 -6.54
N GLN A 19 9.96 0.25 -7.75
CA GLN A 19 9.16 0.59 -8.90
C GLN A 19 8.75 -0.67 -9.65
N ILE A 20 7.46 -0.77 -9.99
CA ILE A 20 6.91 -1.81 -10.86
C ILE A 20 6.22 -1.13 -12.04
N THR A 21 6.59 -1.51 -13.25
CA THR A 21 5.99 -0.97 -14.47
C THR A 21 5.91 -2.02 -15.58
N ASN A 22 4.88 -1.94 -16.42
CA ASN A 22 4.73 -2.71 -17.66
C ASN A 22 4.78 -1.80 -18.91
N GLY A 23 5.21 -0.53 -18.76
CA GLY A 23 5.16 0.48 -19.80
C GLY A 23 3.79 1.12 -20.04
N ILE A 24 2.72 0.62 -19.41
CA ILE A 24 1.37 1.19 -19.44
C ILE A 24 1.04 1.86 -18.10
N ALA A 25 1.35 1.19 -16.99
CA ALA A 25 1.24 1.69 -15.63
C ALA A 25 2.61 1.76 -14.94
N ASP A 26 2.71 2.64 -13.96
CA ASP A 26 3.88 2.91 -13.14
C ASP A 26 3.44 3.03 -11.68
N MET A 27 4.07 2.24 -10.80
CA MET A 27 3.80 2.31 -9.37
C MET A 27 5.08 2.27 -8.56
N ILE A 28 5.00 2.87 -7.37
CA ILE A 28 6.10 2.93 -6.42
C ILE A 28 5.61 2.45 -5.06
N ILE A 29 6.31 1.45 -4.53
CA ILE A 29 6.12 0.90 -3.20
C ILE A 29 7.31 1.34 -2.36
N THR A 30 7.08 2.02 -1.24
CA THR A 30 8.18 2.32 -0.31
C THR A 30 8.44 1.09 0.56
N VAL A 31 9.72 0.78 0.78
CA VAL A 31 10.14 -0.26 1.74
C VAL A 31 10.87 0.33 2.95
N ASP A 32 10.99 1.66 3.01
CA ASP A 32 11.48 2.40 4.18
C ASP A 32 10.40 2.60 5.26
N VAL A 33 9.13 2.59 4.86
CA VAL A 33 7.95 2.67 5.73
C VAL A 33 6.82 1.80 5.17
N GLY A 34 5.91 1.29 5.99
CA GLY A 34 4.67 0.67 5.52
C GLY A 34 4.31 -0.68 6.15
N PRO A 35 3.62 -1.56 5.39
CA PRO A 35 3.68 -1.70 3.93
C PRO A 35 2.77 -0.69 3.19
N ARG A 36 3.26 -0.10 2.08
CA ARG A 36 2.57 1.03 1.40
C ARG A 36 2.91 1.18 -0.09
N ILE A 37 1.88 1.39 -0.93
CA ILE A 37 2.03 1.88 -2.31
C ILE A 37 1.85 3.40 -2.25
N ILE A 38 2.88 4.17 -2.57
CA ILE A 38 2.83 5.63 -2.44
C ILE A 38 2.48 6.34 -3.74
N ARG A 39 2.74 5.68 -4.87
CA ARG A 39 2.41 6.19 -6.19
C ARG A 39 1.79 5.11 -7.06
N TYR A 40 0.79 5.53 -7.81
CA TYR A 40 0.28 4.79 -8.95
C TYR A 40 -0.13 5.80 -10.04
N GLY A 41 0.24 5.54 -11.29
CA GLY A 41 -0.26 6.28 -12.43
C GLY A 41 -0.02 5.54 -13.74
N PHE A 42 -0.49 6.11 -14.85
CA PHE A 42 -0.06 5.64 -16.16
C PHE A 42 1.43 5.97 -16.37
N ALA A 43 2.13 5.14 -17.14
CA ALA A 43 3.55 5.34 -17.42
C ALA A 43 3.78 6.73 -18.04
N GLY A 44 4.68 7.51 -17.44
CA GLY A 44 4.98 8.90 -17.84
C GLY A 44 3.88 9.92 -17.53
N ARG A 45 2.86 9.58 -16.73
CA ARG A 45 1.78 10.49 -16.31
C ARG A 45 1.87 10.84 -14.82
N GLU A 46 0.96 11.69 -14.37
CA GLU A 46 0.85 12.16 -12.99
C GLU A 46 0.49 11.02 -12.02
N ASN A 47 0.70 11.25 -10.71
CA ASN A 47 0.26 10.31 -9.67
C ASN A 47 -1.25 10.44 -9.47
N GLU A 48 -1.95 9.31 -9.38
CA GLU A 48 -3.36 9.24 -9.02
C GLU A 48 -3.56 9.16 -7.50
N MET A 49 -2.53 8.75 -6.75
CA MET A 49 -2.55 8.67 -5.29
C MET A 49 -2.19 9.99 -4.63
N CYS A 50 -2.73 10.25 -3.43
CA CYS A 50 -2.29 11.38 -2.64
C CYS A 50 -0.90 11.13 -2.08
N GLU A 51 -0.08 12.18 -2.12
CA GLU A 51 1.16 12.30 -1.40
C GLU A 51 1.05 13.48 -0.43
N VAL A 52 1.34 13.24 0.85
CA VAL A 52 1.23 14.29 1.87
C VAL A 52 2.60 14.96 2.05
N GLU A 53 2.72 16.21 1.61
CA GLU A 53 4.00 16.94 1.58
C GLU A 53 4.68 17.05 2.95
N SER A 54 3.90 17.14 4.04
CA SER A 54 4.44 17.28 5.39
C SER A 54 5.05 15.99 5.96
N THR A 55 4.76 14.83 5.35
CA THR A 55 5.21 13.52 5.84
C THR A 55 6.02 12.74 4.82
N ILE A 56 6.02 13.14 3.55
CA ILE A 56 6.75 12.45 2.48
C ILE A 56 8.25 12.39 2.77
N GLY A 57 8.85 11.21 2.56
CA GLY A 57 10.27 10.98 2.84
C GLY A 57 10.62 10.84 4.32
N LEU A 58 9.69 11.03 5.26
CA LEU A 58 9.94 10.79 6.68
C LEU A 58 9.96 9.29 7.00
N THR A 59 10.74 8.94 8.03
CA THR A 59 10.84 7.60 8.61
C THR A 59 10.88 7.69 10.14
N GLY A 60 10.67 6.57 10.83
CA GLY A 60 10.74 6.44 12.30
C GLY A 60 9.70 7.27 13.08
N GLY A 61 9.87 7.29 14.40
CA GLY A 61 8.99 7.99 15.35
C GLY A 61 7.81 7.15 15.82
N ASP A 62 7.27 7.53 16.98
CA ASP A 62 6.32 6.72 17.76
C ASP A 62 4.85 7.09 17.51
N GLU A 63 4.61 8.03 16.58
CA GLU A 63 3.28 8.46 16.18
C GLU A 63 2.92 7.95 14.79
N TRP A 64 1.65 7.59 14.61
CA TRP A 64 1.10 7.32 13.30
C TRP A 64 1.17 8.55 12.39
N LYS A 65 1.61 8.34 11.14
CA LYS A 65 1.73 9.40 10.12
C LYS A 65 0.89 9.09 8.88
N ILE A 66 0.24 10.12 8.37
CA ILE A 66 -0.46 10.07 7.09
C ILE A 66 0.49 10.38 5.94
N TYR A 67 1.07 9.35 5.33
CA TYR A 67 1.93 9.50 4.14
C TYR A 67 1.15 9.68 2.83
N GLY A 68 -0.13 9.28 2.81
CA GLY A 68 -0.92 9.13 1.59
C GLY A 68 -0.79 7.73 0.98
N GLY A 69 -1.12 7.57 -0.29
CA GLY A 69 -1.05 6.29 -0.98
C GLY A 69 -2.06 5.23 -0.52
N HIS A 70 -1.77 3.98 -0.86
CA HIS A 70 -2.48 2.79 -0.42
C HIS A 70 -1.76 2.11 0.74
N ARG A 71 -2.49 1.79 1.82
CA ARG A 71 -1.95 1.10 3.00
C ARG A 71 -2.85 0.00 3.50
N LEU A 72 -2.26 -0.93 4.25
CA LEU A 72 -2.96 -1.95 5.02
C LEU A 72 -3.23 -1.44 6.45
N TRP A 73 -4.47 -1.62 6.88
CA TRP A 73 -5.07 -1.29 8.18
C TRP A 73 -5.79 -2.54 8.71
N HIS A 74 -6.40 -2.43 9.89
CA HIS A 74 -7.28 -3.48 10.39
C HIS A 74 -8.44 -2.92 11.21
N SER A 75 -9.55 -3.66 11.23
CA SER A 75 -10.75 -3.33 12.00
C SER A 75 -10.93 -4.28 13.20
N PRO A 76 -11.82 -3.95 14.16
CA PRO A 76 -12.44 -2.64 14.34
C PRO A 76 -11.39 -1.54 14.62
N GLU A 77 -11.65 -0.35 14.10
CA GLU A 77 -10.80 0.82 14.37
C GLU A 77 -10.93 1.23 15.84
N ALA A 78 -9.79 1.33 16.53
CA ALA A 78 -9.74 1.63 17.95
C ALA A 78 -8.37 2.21 18.28
N SER A 79 -8.33 3.43 18.82
CA SER A 79 -7.09 4.00 19.35
C SER A 79 -6.81 3.43 20.75
N PRO A 80 -5.56 3.06 21.09
CA PRO A 80 -4.35 3.19 20.26
C PRO A 80 -4.10 2.02 19.30
N ARG A 81 -4.82 0.89 19.47
CA ARG A 81 -4.57 -0.39 18.77
C ARG A 81 -4.37 -0.26 17.26
N THR A 82 -5.21 0.49 16.55
CA THR A 82 -5.14 0.60 15.08
C THR A 82 -4.22 1.70 14.60
N TYR A 83 -3.72 2.54 15.50
CA TYR A 83 -2.86 3.70 15.23
C TYR A 83 -1.38 3.38 15.51
N GLU A 84 -1.01 2.10 15.46
CA GLU A 84 0.39 1.71 15.63
C GLU A 84 1.24 2.26 14.46
N PRO A 85 2.41 2.85 14.74
CA PRO A 85 3.24 3.47 13.70
C PRO A 85 3.76 2.45 12.69
N ASP A 86 3.46 2.68 11.41
CA ASP A 86 4.04 1.94 10.27
C ASP A 86 5.24 2.68 9.65
N ASN A 87 6.05 3.31 10.51
CA ASN A 87 7.14 4.23 10.12
C ASN A 87 8.50 3.54 9.93
N PHE A 88 8.54 2.20 9.92
CA PHE A 88 9.77 1.42 9.89
C PHE A 88 9.90 0.61 8.60
N PRO A 89 11.13 0.23 8.22
CA PRO A 89 11.35 -0.55 7.02
C PRO A 89 10.58 -1.87 7.02
N VAL A 90 10.15 -2.30 5.83
CA VAL A 90 9.50 -3.60 5.63
C VAL A 90 10.41 -4.53 4.85
N GLN A 91 10.34 -5.82 5.17
CA GLN A 91 10.95 -6.84 4.34
C GLN A 91 10.22 -6.93 3.01
N TRP A 92 10.94 -7.19 1.93
CA TRP A 92 10.32 -7.42 0.63
C TRP A 92 11.09 -8.45 -0.19
N GLU A 93 10.36 -9.12 -1.07
CA GLU A 93 10.92 -10.04 -2.06
C GLU A 93 10.18 -9.90 -3.39
N GLN A 94 10.89 -10.20 -4.48
CA GLN A 94 10.29 -10.23 -5.79
C GLN A 94 9.49 -11.52 -5.97
N ILE A 95 8.27 -11.40 -6.49
CA ILE A 95 7.39 -12.52 -6.87
C ILE A 95 7.06 -12.42 -8.38
N PRO A 96 6.45 -13.44 -9.00
CA PRO A 96 6.00 -13.32 -10.38
C PRO A 96 5.11 -12.09 -10.56
N ASN A 97 5.48 -11.24 -11.53
CA ASN A 97 4.75 -10.03 -11.89
C ASN A 97 4.61 -8.97 -10.77
N GLY A 98 5.41 -9.05 -9.70
CA GLY A 98 5.20 -8.18 -8.56
C GLY A 98 6.21 -8.30 -7.43
N ILE A 99 5.82 -7.81 -6.26
CA ILE A 99 6.56 -7.98 -5.01
C ILE A 99 5.65 -8.42 -3.87
N LYS A 100 6.27 -9.00 -2.85
CA LYS A 100 5.66 -9.24 -1.55
C LYS A 100 6.35 -8.33 -0.53
N THR A 101 5.57 -7.71 0.35
CA THR A 101 6.05 -6.88 1.46
C THR A 101 5.53 -7.42 2.78
N ILE A 102 6.38 -7.44 3.80
CA ILE A 102 6.07 -7.96 5.13
C ILE A 102 6.65 -6.99 6.16
N GLN A 103 5.79 -6.37 6.98
CA GLN A 103 6.27 -5.61 8.14
C GLN A 103 6.64 -6.55 9.29
N ASP A 104 7.46 -6.04 10.21
CA ASP A 104 7.64 -6.69 11.50
C ASP A 104 6.32 -6.79 12.26
N THR A 105 6.23 -7.77 13.16
CA THR A 105 5.05 -7.92 14.01
C THR A 105 4.94 -6.68 14.91
N GLU A 106 3.77 -6.05 14.88
CA GLU A 106 3.44 -4.91 15.73
C GLU A 106 3.62 -5.28 17.21
N PRO A 107 4.53 -4.64 17.95
CA PRO A 107 4.72 -4.93 19.37
C PRO A 107 3.46 -4.69 20.21
N GLY A 108 2.61 -3.73 19.83
CA GLY A 108 1.41 -3.40 20.60
C GLY A 108 0.25 -4.36 20.37
N THR A 109 0.09 -4.86 19.14
CA THR A 109 -1.06 -5.70 18.76
C THR A 109 -0.73 -7.18 18.55
N GLY A 110 0.54 -7.52 18.32
CA GLY A 110 0.95 -8.84 17.86
C GLY A 110 0.57 -9.14 16.41
N ILE A 111 0.17 -8.14 15.62
CA ILE A 111 -0.28 -8.32 14.24
C ILE A 111 0.87 -8.09 13.26
N GLN A 112 1.05 -9.01 12.32
CA GLN A 112 1.90 -8.82 11.16
C GLN A 112 1.04 -8.50 9.92
N LYS A 113 1.45 -7.47 9.17
CA LYS A 113 0.80 -7.07 7.92
C LYS A 113 1.66 -7.49 6.72
N GLU A 114 0.99 -7.99 5.69
CA GLU A 114 1.62 -8.41 4.45
C GLU A 114 0.80 -7.93 3.25
N MET A 115 1.49 -7.52 2.18
CA MET A 115 0.89 -7.25 0.88
C MET A 115 1.66 -7.95 -0.24
N GLU A 116 0.97 -8.74 -1.05
CA GLU A 116 1.44 -9.15 -2.37
C GLU A 116 0.85 -8.19 -3.42
N ILE A 117 1.72 -7.54 -4.19
CA ILE A 117 1.37 -6.48 -5.12
C ILE A 117 1.85 -6.92 -6.49
N THR A 118 0.92 -7.15 -7.41
CA THR A 118 1.22 -7.62 -8.77
C THR A 118 0.60 -6.70 -9.81
N LEU A 119 1.31 -6.53 -10.93
CA LEU A 119 0.87 -5.75 -12.08
C LEU A 119 0.54 -6.70 -13.23
N SER A 120 -0.56 -6.45 -13.94
CA SER A 120 -0.86 -7.21 -15.16
C SER A 120 0.22 -6.94 -16.22
N PRO A 121 0.73 -7.97 -16.94
CA PRO A 121 1.72 -7.74 -18.00
C PRO A 121 1.19 -6.90 -19.18
N GLU A 122 -0.13 -6.89 -19.40
CA GLU A 122 -0.75 -6.33 -20.61
C GLU A 122 -1.69 -5.15 -20.34
N ASN A 123 -2.06 -4.92 -19.09
CA ASN A 123 -3.07 -3.93 -18.70
C ASN A 123 -2.59 -3.07 -17.52
N PRO A 124 -3.16 -1.87 -17.30
CA PRO A 124 -2.85 -1.06 -16.12
C PRO A 124 -3.47 -1.62 -14.82
N GLU A 125 -3.80 -2.91 -14.76
CA GLU A 125 -4.49 -3.51 -13.62
C GLU A 125 -3.50 -3.93 -12.54
N VAL A 126 -3.78 -3.53 -11.30
CA VAL A 126 -3.02 -3.90 -10.11
C VAL A 126 -3.86 -4.85 -9.26
N ASN A 127 -3.26 -5.98 -8.91
CA ASN A 127 -3.83 -6.92 -7.96
C ASN A 127 -3.05 -6.83 -6.64
N ILE A 128 -3.77 -6.59 -5.55
CA ILE A 128 -3.19 -6.48 -4.21
C ILE A 128 -3.88 -7.51 -3.31
N LEU A 129 -3.09 -8.41 -2.74
CA LEU A 129 -3.55 -9.36 -1.75
C LEU A 129 -3.03 -8.95 -0.38
N HIS A 130 -3.94 -8.60 0.52
CA HIS A 130 -3.65 -8.24 1.89
C HIS A 130 -3.75 -9.45 2.81
N ARG A 131 -2.81 -9.59 3.75
CA ARG A 131 -2.86 -10.57 4.83
C ARG A 131 -2.57 -9.93 6.17
N LEU A 132 -3.31 -10.39 7.18
CA LEU A 132 -3.03 -10.11 8.58
C LEU A 132 -2.78 -11.43 9.30
N THR A 133 -1.67 -11.51 10.01
CA THR A 133 -1.33 -12.66 10.84
C THR A 133 -1.35 -12.23 12.29
N ASN A 134 -2.13 -12.91 13.12
CA ASN A 134 -2.07 -12.75 14.57
C ASN A 134 -0.97 -13.65 15.13
N SER A 135 0.14 -13.04 15.51
CA SER A 135 1.28 -13.70 16.16
C SER A 135 1.24 -13.53 17.70
N GLY A 136 0.18 -12.93 18.23
CA GLY A 136 -0.04 -12.78 19.66
C GLY A 136 -0.47 -14.09 20.33
N PRO A 137 -0.36 -14.17 21.67
CA PRO A 137 -0.67 -15.39 22.41
C PRO A 137 -2.18 -15.67 22.55
N TRP A 138 -3.05 -14.75 22.14
CA TRP A 138 -4.50 -14.87 22.26
C TRP A 138 -5.19 -14.72 20.91
N ALA A 139 -6.31 -15.41 20.73
CA ALA A 139 -7.19 -15.17 19.58
C ALA A 139 -7.82 -13.77 19.69
N ILE A 140 -7.85 -13.05 18.57
CA ILE A 140 -8.42 -11.70 18.48
C ILE A 140 -9.43 -11.64 17.33
N GLU A 141 -10.43 -10.78 17.47
CA GLU A 141 -11.31 -10.42 16.36
C GLU A 141 -10.61 -9.38 15.47
N LEU A 142 -10.55 -9.67 14.17
CA LEU A 142 -9.77 -8.90 13.20
C LEU A 142 -10.38 -8.99 11.82
N SER A 143 -10.38 -7.89 11.08
CA SER A 143 -10.60 -7.91 9.62
C SER A 143 -9.62 -6.96 8.93
N VAL A 144 -9.21 -7.32 7.71
CA VAL A 144 -8.35 -6.48 6.87
C VAL A 144 -9.12 -5.25 6.47
N TRP A 145 -8.51 -4.10 6.59
CA TRP A 145 -9.05 -2.91 5.96
C TRP A 145 -7.92 -2.27 5.18
N SER A 146 -8.14 -1.91 3.93
CA SER A 146 -7.17 -1.12 3.17
C SER A 146 -7.68 0.28 2.92
N ILE A 147 -6.80 1.26 3.03
CA ILE A 147 -7.09 2.67 2.79
C ILE A 147 -6.32 3.10 1.54
N SER A 148 -7.02 3.66 0.55
CA SER A 148 -6.42 4.32 -0.60
C SER A 148 -6.70 5.82 -0.52
N ALA A 149 -5.67 6.61 -0.28
CA ALA A 149 -5.75 8.06 -0.37
C ALA A 149 -5.48 8.50 -1.82
N MET A 150 -6.45 9.16 -2.45
CA MET A 150 -6.36 9.63 -3.84
C MET A 150 -6.00 11.12 -3.90
N ALA A 151 -5.29 11.51 -4.95
CA ALA A 151 -4.97 12.91 -5.20
C ALA A 151 -6.27 13.74 -5.35
N PRO A 152 -6.28 15.01 -4.90
CA PRO A 152 -7.45 15.87 -5.05
C PRO A 152 -7.77 16.12 -6.54
N GLY A 153 -9.04 16.34 -6.86
CA GLY A 153 -9.47 16.64 -8.24
C GLY A 153 -9.70 15.41 -9.14
N GLY A 154 -9.56 14.20 -8.58
CA GLY A 154 -9.94 12.96 -9.27
C GLY A 154 -11.40 12.98 -9.74
N LYS A 155 -11.61 12.90 -11.06
CA LYS A 155 -12.94 12.68 -11.64
C LYS A 155 -13.24 11.19 -11.59
N GLY A 156 -14.39 10.81 -11.04
CA GLY A 156 -14.92 9.43 -11.09
C GLY A 156 -14.97 8.85 -12.51
N PRO A 157 -15.19 7.53 -12.64
CA PRO A 157 -14.57 6.70 -13.66
C PRO A 157 -14.79 7.21 -15.09
N ARG A 158 -13.70 7.54 -15.79
CA ARG A 158 -13.64 7.29 -17.23
C ARG A 158 -13.67 5.77 -17.39
N LYS A 159 -14.48 5.24 -18.32
CA LYS A 159 -14.70 3.81 -18.58
C LYS A 159 -13.43 3.05 -19.05
N ASN A 160 -12.35 3.08 -18.29
CA ASN A 160 -11.21 2.18 -18.38
C ASN A 160 -11.03 1.62 -16.97
N ASN A 161 -11.43 0.37 -16.77
CA ASN A 161 -11.57 -0.33 -15.50
C ASN A 161 -10.35 -0.15 -14.58
N PHE A 162 -10.49 0.68 -13.54
CA PHE A 162 -9.60 0.67 -12.37
C PHE A 162 -10.21 -0.29 -11.35
N THR A 163 -10.00 -1.60 -11.54
CA THR A 163 -10.51 -2.63 -10.63
C THR A 163 -9.37 -3.06 -9.72
N ILE A 164 -9.36 -2.58 -8.46
CA ILE A 164 -8.62 -3.24 -7.38
C ILE A 164 -9.51 -4.41 -6.94
N PHE A 165 -9.19 -5.64 -7.34
CA PHE A 165 -9.93 -6.80 -6.84
C PHE A 165 -9.64 -6.99 -5.35
N GLY A 166 -10.72 -6.91 -4.57
CA GLY A 166 -10.71 -7.20 -3.15
C GLY A 166 -10.31 -8.64 -2.88
N SER A 167 -9.38 -8.78 -1.93
CA SER A 167 -9.19 -9.89 -1.00
C SER A 167 -10.20 -11.05 -1.13
N LYS A 168 -9.68 -12.22 -1.50
CA LYS A 168 -10.34 -13.48 -1.16
C LYS A 168 -10.38 -13.55 0.37
N PHE A 169 -11.57 -13.48 0.92
CA PHE A 169 -11.78 -13.47 2.36
C PHE A 169 -12.70 -14.61 2.77
N SER A 170 -12.45 -15.15 3.96
CA SER A 170 -13.53 -15.69 4.78
C SER A 170 -14.39 -14.59 5.44
N THR A 171 -14.14 -13.30 5.19
CA THR A 171 -14.89 -12.16 5.77
C THR A 171 -14.80 -10.88 4.91
N ILE A 172 -15.89 -10.50 4.26
CA ILE A 172 -16.07 -9.31 3.39
C ILE A 172 -15.40 -8.03 3.96
N ASN A 173 -14.62 -7.30 3.15
CA ASN A 173 -14.08 -5.98 3.53
C ASN A 173 -14.34 -4.87 2.50
N ARG A 174 -14.64 -3.67 3.03
CA ARG A 174 -14.92 -2.43 2.28
C ARG A 174 -13.63 -1.69 1.97
N LEU A 175 -13.42 -1.33 0.70
CA LEU A 175 -12.41 -0.35 0.29
C LEU A 175 -12.93 1.05 0.63
N ILE A 176 -12.15 1.88 1.34
CA ILE A 176 -12.49 3.30 1.56
C ILE A 176 -11.50 4.15 0.77
N CYS A 177 -12.05 4.96 -0.14
CA CYS A 177 -11.33 5.98 -0.89
C CYS A 177 -11.39 7.28 -0.08
N LEU A 178 -10.25 7.73 0.42
CA LEU A 178 -10.11 9.00 1.14
C LEU A 178 -9.53 10.05 0.19
N HIS A 179 -10.14 11.23 0.16
CA HIS A 179 -9.55 12.39 -0.51
C HIS A 179 -8.54 13.03 0.43
N CYS A 180 -7.40 13.47 -0.09
CA CYS A 180 -6.49 14.26 0.71
C CYS A 180 -7.15 15.57 1.14
N LEU A 181 -7.15 15.83 2.44
CA LEU A 181 -7.50 17.13 2.99
C LEU A 181 -6.33 18.07 2.68
N ALA A 182 -6.63 19.15 1.96
CA ALA A 182 -5.70 20.22 1.61
C ALA A 182 -5.38 21.11 2.81
#